data_AF-A0AAV6CY21-F1
#
_entry.id   AF-A0AAV6CY21-F1
#
_cell.length_a   1.000
_cell.length_b   1.000
_cell.length_c   1.000
_cell.angle_alpha   90.00
_cell.angle_beta   90.00
_cell.angle_gamma   90.00
#
_symmetry.space_group_name_H-M   'P 1'
#
loop_
_entity.id
_entity.type
_entity.pdbx_description
1 polymer ?
#
loop_
_entity_poly.entity_id
_entity_poly.type
_entity_poly.pdbx_seq_one_letter_code
_entity_poly.pdbx_strand_id
1 'polypeptide(L)'
;MAQPSTQAPASLGADHKARVVHRLRRVHREPGTDHKHPVNQAHYEDSTFSQRLADRVASVIGSWPFIIGQSVLMVIWVYLNVWAIFIAHWDPYPFILLNLVLSFQATYAGPIVLLAGNRQSQKDRITLEHAADESDKGEKHITKILIEIKKNTELTLQILRELEAEGA
;
A
#
# COMPACT_ATOMS: atom_id res chain seq x y z
N MET A 1 50.12 -56.32 -31.47
CA MET A 1 49.51 -56.42 -30.13
C MET A 1 48.86 -55.07 -29.82
N ALA A 2 47.53 -54.98 -29.96
CA ALA A 2 46.76 -53.77 -29.71
C ALA A 2 46.15 -53.85 -28.30
N GLN A 3 46.30 -52.78 -27.51
CA GLN A 3 45.73 -52.66 -26.17
C GLN A 3 44.23 -52.29 -26.26
N PRO A 4 43.34 -52.85 -25.41
CA PRO A 4 41.98 -52.37 -25.30
C PRO A 4 41.90 -51.21 -24.29
N SER A 5 41.22 -50.16 -24.74
CA SER A 5 40.90 -48.93 -24.01
C SER A 5 39.98 -49.18 -22.81
N THR A 6 40.46 -48.82 -21.61
CA THR A 6 39.61 -48.68 -20.41
C THR A 6 39.12 -47.23 -20.33
N GLN A 7 37.89 -46.98 -20.78
CA GLN A 7 37.18 -45.72 -20.54
C GLN A 7 36.53 -45.76 -19.16
N ALA A 8 36.95 -44.86 -18.26
CA ALA A 8 36.28 -44.59 -17.00
C ALA A 8 35.07 -43.64 -17.22
N PRO A 9 33.91 -43.85 -16.56
CA PRO A 9 32.69 -43.07 -16.80
C PRO A 9 32.72 -41.73 -16.06
N ALA A 10 33.35 -40.71 -16.67
CA ALA A 10 33.32 -39.32 -16.19
C ALA A 10 31.96 -38.61 -16.39
N SER A 11 30.98 -39.25 -17.04
CA SER A 11 29.68 -38.67 -17.38
C SER A 11 28.64 -38.72 -16.25
N LEU A 12 28.76 -39.65 -15.28
CA LEU A 12 27.70 -39.89 -14.29
C LEU A 12 27.49 -38.72 -13.31
N GLY A 13 28.56 -37.97 -13.00
CA GLY A 13 28.53 -36.85 -12.05
C GLY A 13 27.94 -35.55 -12.64
N ALA A 14 28.14 -35.32 -13.94
CA ALA A 14 27.63 -34.13 -14.63
C ALA A 14 26.10 -34.19 -14.76
N ASP A 15 25.57 -35.37 -15.10
CA ASP A 15 24.14 -35.59 -15.27
C ASP A 15 23.38 -35.56 -13.93
N HIS A 16 24.04 -35.96 -12.85
CA HIS A 16 23.45 -35.87 -11.51
C HIS A 16 23.39 -34.42 -11.02
N LYS A 17 24.50 -33.66 -11.15
CA LYS A 17 24.51 -32.22 -10.83
C LYS A 17 23.51 -31.44 -11.67
N ALA A 18 23.40 -31.73 -12.96
CA ALA A 18 22.42 -31.10 -13.85
C ALA A 18 20.98 -31.40 -13.43
N ARG A 19 20.69 -32.66 -13.05
CA ARG A 19 19.35 -33.05 -12.55
C ARG A 19 19.02 -32.42 -11.20
N VAL A 20 19.99 -32.27 -10.32
CA VAL A 20 19.80 -31.62 -9.01
C VAL A 20 19.61 -30.11 -9.20
N VAL A 21 20.43 -29.45 -10.02
CA VAL A 21 20.29 -28.03 -10.35
C VAL A 21 18.94 -27.74 -11.02
N HIS A 22 18.50 -28.59 -11.95
CA HIS A 22 17.21 -28.43 -12.62
C HIS A 22 16.03 -28.72 -11.69
N ARG A 23 16.21 -29.54 -10.64
CA ARG A 23 15.18 -29.80 -9.62
C ARG A 23 15.09 -28.69 -8.58
N LEU A 24 16.23 -28.13 -8.16
CA LEU A 24 16.30 -27.01 -7.21
C LEU A 24 15.76 -25.71 -7.81
N ARG A 25 15.93 -25.50 -9.12
CA ARG A 25 15.40 -24.30 -9.80
C ARG A 25 13.88 -24.23 -9.84
N ARG A 26 13.16 -25.35 -9.64
CA ARG A 26 11.69 -25.39 -9.62
C ARG A 26 11.07 -25.09 -8.26
N VAL A 27 11.83 -25.17 -7.17
CA VAL A 27 11.28 -25.08 -5.80
C VAL A 27 11.17 -23.63 -5.30
N HIS A 28 11.84 -22.67 -5.95
CA HIS A 28 11.90 -21.29 -5.45
C HIS A 28 11.43 -20.21 -6.45
N ARG A 29 10.68 -20.60 -7.49
CA ARG A 29 10.00 -19.62 -8.34
C ARG A 29 8.60 -19.40 -7.77
N GLU A 30 8.51 -18.70 -6.65
CA GLU A 30 7.30 -17.96 -6.32
C GLU A 30 7.07 -17.01 -7.51
N PRO A 31 5.95 -17.12 -8.25
CA PRO A 31 5.63 -16.12 -9.26
C PRO A 31 5.54 -14.81 -8.49
N GLY A 32 6.42 -13.86 -8.82
CA GLY A 32 6.43 -12.54 -8.21
C GLY A 32 5.02 -12.00 -8.28
N THR A 33 4.33 -12.06 -7.14
CA THR A 33 2.97 -11.58 -7.01
C THR A 33 3.08 -10.10 -7.29
N ASP A 34 2.39 -9.68 -8.35
CA ASP A 34 2.10 -8.28 -8.60
C ASP A 34 1.28 -7.82 -7.40
N HIS A 35 1.97 -7.45 -6.32
CA HIS A 35 1.39 -6.93 -5.08
C HIS A 35 0.86 -5.55 -5.41
N LYS A 36 -0.22 -5.49 -6.19
CA LYS A 36 -1.02 -4.28 -6.31
C LYS A 36 -1.59 -4.03 -4.93
N HIS A 37 -1.03 -3.01 -4.28
CA HIS A 37 -1.47 -2.51 -2.99
C HIS A 37 -3.02 -2.50 -2.96
N PRO A 38 -3.68 -3.01 -1.91
CA PRO A 38 -5.14 -3.21 -1.86
C PRO A 38 -5.95 -1.95 -2.16
N VAL A 39 -5.40 -0.77 -1.83
CA VAL A 39 -5.93 0.56 -2.21
C VAL A 39 -6.20 0.68 -3.71
N ASN A 40 -5.37 0.03 -4.54
CA ASN A 40 -5.47 0.05 -6.00
C ASN A 40 -6.44 -1.00 -6.58
N GLN A 41 -6.81 -2.03 -5.80
CA GLN A 41 -7.77 -3.06 -6.24
C GLN A 41 -9.22 -2.63 -6.02
N ALA A 42 -9.51 -1.87 -4.96
CA ALA A 42 -10.83 -1.26 -4.74
C ALA A 42 -11.14 -0.10 -5.72
N HIS A 43 -10.27 0.16 -6.70
CA HIS A 43 -10.38 1.31 -7.61
C HIS A 43 -11.12 1.03 -8.92
N TYR A 44 -11.61 -0.19 -9.16
CA TYR A 44 -12.04 -0.58 -10.52
C TYR A 44 -13.52 -0.82 -10.79
N GLU A 45 -14.42 -0.72 -9.81
CA GLU A 45 -15.87 -0.81 -10.10
C GLU A 45 -16.58 0.43 -9.54
N ASP A 46 -17.06 1.26 -10.47
CA ASP A 46 -17.88 2.46 -10.27
C ASP A 46 -17.22 3.72 -9.70
N SER A 47 -16.28 4.30 -10.46
CA SER A 47 -15.91 5.73 -10.31
C SER A 47 -17.07 6.65 -10.71
N THR A 48 -18.09 6.74 -9.87
CA THR A 48 -19.13 7.77 -9.98
C THR A 48 -18.46 9.15 -9.94
N PHE A 49 -18.95 10.12 -10.72
CA PHE A 49 -18.41 11.51 -10.78
C PHE A 49 -18.20 12.12 -9.37
N SER A 50 -19.08 11.78 -8.43
CA SER A 50 -19.00 12.14 -7.01
C SER A 50 -17.76 11.60 -6.30
N GLN A 51 -17.32 10.37 -6.60
CA GLN A 51 -16.13 9.77 -5.98
C GLN A 51 -14.83 10.43 -6.46
N ARG A 52 -14.74 10.77 -7.75
CA ARG A 52 -13.60 11.51 -8.31
C ARG A 52 -13.52 12.93 -7.75
N LEU A 53 -14.67 13.57 -7.58
CA LEU A 53 -14.75 14.89 -6.95
C LEU A 53 -14.32 14.82 -5.47
N ALA A 54 -14.78 13.82 -4.73
CA ALA A 54 -14.39 13.63 -3.33
C ALA A 54 -12.88 13.38 -3.17
N ASP A 55 -12.28 12.57 -4.04
CA ASP A 55 -10.83 12.29 -4.01
C ASP A 55 -9.99 13.54 -4.33
N ARG A 56 -10.48 14.40 -5.24
CA ARG A 56 -9.84 15.72 -5.49
C ARG A 56 -10.01 16.67 -4.32
N VAL A 57 -11.20 16.73 -3.74
CA VAL A 57 -11.49 17.61 -2.60
C VAL A 57 -10.66 17.20 -1.38
N ALA A 58 -10.55 15.91 -1.08
CA ALA A 58 -9.75 15.40 0.03
C ALA A 58 -8.26 15.77 -0.11
N SER A 59 -7.72 15.67 -1.33
CA SER A 59 -6.32 16.04 -1.59
C SER A 59 -6.08 17.56 -1.56
N VAL A 60 -7.08 18.37 -1.94
CA VAL A 60 -6.99 19.84 -1.91
C VAL A 60 -7.10 20.40 -0.49
N ILE A 61 -8.08 19.95 0.30
CA ILE A 61 -8.33 20.45 1.66
C ILE A 61 -7.19 20.09 2.63
N GLY A 62 -6.49 18.98 2.42
CA GLY A 62 -5.33 18.57 3.22
C GLY A 62 -4.01 19.25 2.85
N SER A 63 -4.01 20.16 1.86
CA SER A 63 -2.77 20.75 1.33
C SER A 63 -2.45 22.12 1.95
N TRP A 64 -1.19 22.32 2.35
CA TRP A 64 -0.65 23.63 2.75
C TRP A 64 -0.90 24.77 1.74
N PRO A 65 -0.73 24.58 0.42
CA PRO A 65 -0.99 25.66 -0.55
C PRO A 65 -2.48 26.07 -0.63
N PHE A 66 -3.43 25.19 -0.32
CA PHE A 66 -4.85 25.54 -0.31
C PHE A 66 -5.18 26.60 0.73
N ILE A 67 -4.64 26.46 1.96
CA ILE A 67 -4.87 27.44 3.04
C ILE A 67 -4.33 28.82 2.66
N ILE A 68 -3.15 28.87 2.02
CA ILE A 68 -2.52 30.11 1.56
C ILE A 68 -3.37 30.75 0.46
N GLY A 69 -3.78 29.97 -0.55
CA GLY A 69 -4.62 30.46 -1.64
C GLY A 69 -5.98 30.98 -1.15
N GLN A 70 -6.63 30.25 -0.24
CA GLN A 70 -7.89 30.66 0.38
C GLN A 70 -7.76 31.95 1.19
N SER A 71 -6.65 32.12 1.92
CA SER A 71 -6.38 33.32 2.71
C SER A 71 -6.16 34.54 1.82
N VAL A 72 -5.37 34.40 0.74
CA VAL A 72 -5.16 35.46 -0.24
C VAL A 72 -6.46 35.84 -0.94
N LEU A 73 -7.26 34.86 -1.35
CA LEU A 73 -8.57 35.08 -1.96
C LEU A 73 -9.49 35.89 -1.02
N MET A 74 -9.51 35.54 0.27
CA MET A 74 -10.27 36.28 1.28
C MET A 74 -9.83 37.74 1.40
N VAL A 75 -8.52 37.99 1.47
CA VAL A 75 -7.97 39.35 1.55
C VAL A 75 -8.34 40.16 0.32
N ILE A 76 -8.20 39.59 -0.88
CA ILE A 76 -8.60 40.23 -2.14
C ILE A 76 -10.10 40.51 -2.13
N TRP A 77 -10.93 39.57 -1.67
CA TRP A 77 -12.38 39.70 -1.66
C TRP A 77 -12.86 40.82 -0.72
N VAL A 78 -12.26 40.92 0.46
CA VAL A 78 -12.50 42.03 1.40
C VAL A 78 -12.08 43.35 0.75
N TYR A 79 -10.91 43.40 0.12
CA TYR A 79 -10.41 44.62 -0.53
C TYR A 79 -11.31 45.08 -1.69
N LEU A 80 -11.79 44.14 -2.52
CA LEU A 80 -12.75 44.42 -3.61
C LEU A 80 -14.08 44.94 -3.07
N ASN A 81 -14.61 44.37 -1.98
CA ASN A 81 -15.84 44.87 -1.36
C ASN A 81 -15.66 46.27 -0.80
N VAL A 82 -14.54 46.53 -0.11
CA VAL A 82 -14.22 47.87 0.40
C VAL A 82 -14.11 48.86 -0.77
N TRP A 83 -13.45 48.51 -1.86
CA TRP A 83 -13.33 49.35 -3.05
C TRP A 83 -14.67 49.58 -3.76
N ALA A 84 -15.55 48.58 -3.80
CA ALA A 84 -16.88 48.68 -4.41
C ALA A 84 -17.81 49.66 -3.65
N ILE A 85 -17.65 49.80 -2.33
CA ILE A 85 -18.31 50.85 -1.53
C ILE A 85 -17.90 52.24 -2.05
N PHE A 86 -16.61 52.45 -2.32
CA PHE A 86 -16.08 53.75 -2.74
C PHE A 86 -16.50 54.17 -4.15
N ILE A 87 -16.73 53.22 -5.07
CA ILE A 87 -17.06 53.53 -6.48
C ILE A 87 -18.57 53.56 -6.73
N ALA A 88 -19.32 52.61 -6.17
CA ALA A 88 -20.68 52.32 -6.65
C ALA A 88 -21.76 52.30 -5.57
N HIS A 89 -21.43 52.51 -4.28
CA HIS A 89 -22.37 52.35 -3.15
C HIS A 89 -23.20 51.04 -3.22
N TRP A 90 -22.62 49.99 -3.82
CA TRP A 90 -23.35 48.78 -4.23
C TRP A 90 -23.74 47.89 -3.04
N ASP A 91 -23.18 48.13 -1.84
CA ASP A 91 -23.62 47.49 -0.59
C ASP A 91 -23.32 48.40 0.64
N PRO A 92 -24.26 49.26 1.07
CA PRO A 92 -24.13 50.10 2.26
C PRO A 92 -24.01 49.28 3.56
N TYR A 93 -23.40 49.84 4.60
CA TYR A 93 -23.24 49.19 5.91
C TYR A 93 -24.61 48.70 6.45
N PRO A 94 -24.83 47.41 6.77
CA PRO A 94 -23.87 46.35 7.13
C PRO A 94 -23.80 45.22 6.07
N PHE A 95 -22.88 45.34 5.09
CA PHE A 95 -22.51 44.36 4.04
C PHE A 95 -23.36 43.08 3.97
N ILE A 96 -24.62 43.21 3.53
CA ILE A 96 -25.58 42.11 3.63
C ILE A 96 -25.22 41.00 2.62
N LEU A 97 -24.73 41.38 1.44
CA LEU A 97 -24.37 40.43 0.39
C LEU A 97 -23.08 39.69 0.73
N LEU A 98 -22.09 40.39 1.31
CA LEU A 98 -20.86 39.79 1.80
C LEU A 98 -21.16 38.75 2.87
N ASN A 99 -21.95 39.12 3.88
CA ASN A 99 -22.34 38.19 4.94
C ASN A 99 -23.14 37.00 4.41
N LEU A 100 -24.02 37.21 3.44
CA LEU A 100 -24.82 36.14 2.84
C LEU A 100 -23.93 35.11 2.11
N VAL A 101 -23.01 35.58 1.27
CA VAL A 101 -22.11 34.71 0.50
C VAL A 101 -21.15 33.96 1.44
N LEU A 102 -20.59 34.63 2.45
CA LEU A 102 -19.73 33.98 3.43
C LEU A 102 -20.47 32.93 4.26
N SER A 103 -21.71 33.23 4.68
CA SER A 103 -22.53 32.28 5.42
C SER A 103 -22.86 31.04 4.57
N PHE A 104 -23.17 31.24 3.28
CA PHE A 104 -23.38 30.15 2.35
C PHE A 104 -22.12 29.32 2.12
N GLN A 105 -20.96 29.98 1.98
CA GLN A 105 -19.66 29.32 1.81
C GLN A 105 -19.32 28.43 3.01
N ALA A 106 -19.55 28.92 4.23
CA ALA A 106 -19.35 28.14 5.45
C ALA A 106 -20.32 26.94 5.54
N THR A 107 -21.60 27.18 5.21
CA THR A 107 -22.63 26.14 5.22
C THR A 107 -22.32 25.01 4.24
N TYR A 108 -21.82 25.31 3.04
CA TYR A 108 -21.47 24.31 2.05
C TYR A 108 -20.13 23.59 2.34
N ALA A 109 -19.20 24.26 3.02
CA ALA A 109 -17.93 23.66 3.41
C ALA A 109 -18.11 22.45 4.34
N GLY A 110 -19.06 22.51 5.28
CA GLY A 110 -19.31 21.41 6.23
C GLY A 110 -19.63 20.07 5.56
N PRO A 111 -20.68 19.96 4.72
CA PRO A 111 -21.02 18.74 4.00
C PRO A 111 -19.89 18.23 3.09
N ILE A 112 -19.16 19.13 2.42
CA ILE A 112 -18.03 18.73 1.58
C ILE A 112 -16.93 18.09 2.42
N VAL A 113 -16.57 18.70 3.56
CA VAL A 113 -15.56 18.16 4.47
C VAL A 113 -16.01 16.82 5.03
N LEU A 114 -17.30 16.67 5.37
CA LEU A 114 -17.86 15.39 5.83
C LEU A 114 -17.79 14.31 4.75
N LEU A 115 -18.11 14.64 3.50
CA LEU A 115 -18.03 13.72 2.36
C LEU A 115 -16.58 13.32 2.06
N ALA A 116 -15.65 14.29 2.10
CA ALA A 116 -14.23 14.05 1.90
C ALA A 116 -13.64 13.18 3.03
N GLY A 117 -14.00 13.47 4.29
CA GLY A 117 -13.56 12.71 5.46
C GLY A 117 -14.12 11.27 5.49
N ASN A 118 -15.40 11.09 5.16
CA ASN A 118 -16.01 9.76 5.06
C ASN A 118 -15.31 8.90 3.99
N ARG A 119 -14.88 9.51 2.88
CA ARG A 119 -14.14 8.82 1.82
C ARG A 119 -12.72 8.43 2.24
N GLN A 120 -12.00 9.33 2.91
CA GLN A 120 -10.67 9.01 3.44
C GLN A 120 -10.74 7.88 4.47
N SER A 121 -11.72 7.94 5.39
CA SER A 121 -11.94 6.90 6.40
C SER A 121 -12.23 5.52 5.79
N GLN A 122 -12.98 5.44 4.70
CA GLN A 122 -13.21 4.17 3.99
C GLN A 122 -11.91 3.59 3.39
N LYS A 123 -11.06 4.43 2.79
CA LYS A 123 -9.75 4.01 2.27
C LYS A 123 -8.83 3.53 3.38
N ASP A 124 -8.81 4.26 4.49
CA ASP A 124 -8.01 3.92 5.66
C ASP A 124 -8.49 2.58 6.26
N ARG A 125 -9.81 2.34 6.34
CA ARG A 125 -10.36 1.08 6.85
C ARG A 125 -9.91 -0.13 6.03
N ILE A 126 -10.01 -0.07 4.70
CA ILE A 126 -9.56 -1.15 3.81
C ILE A 126 -8.05 -1.41 3.98
N THR A 127 -7.27 -0.33 4.11
CA THR A 127 -5.83 -0.42 4.33
C THR A 127 -5.50 -1.11 5.65
N LEU A 128 -6.22 -0.75 6.72
CA LEU A 128 -6.05 -1.36 8.05
C LEU A 128 -6.48 -2.83 8.08
N GLU A 129 -7.60 -3.18 7.45
CA GLU A 129 -8.06 -4.57 7.33
C GLU A 129 -7.02 -5.44 6.61
N HIS A 130 -6.39 -4.93 5.55
CA HIS A 130 -5.33 -5.66 4.87
C HIS A 130 -4.06 -5.79 5.70
N ALA A 131 -3.64 -4.71 6.38
CA ALA A 131 -2.47 -4.75 7.26
C ALA A 131 -2.65 -5.78 8.39
N ALA A 132 -3.88 -5.93 8.91
CA ALA A 132 -4.20 -6.96 9.90
C ALA A 132 -4.06 -8.37 9.32
N ASP A 133 -4.58 -8.64 8.12
CA ASP A 133 -4.45 -9.94 7.45
C ASP A 133 -2.98 -10.28 7.10
N GLU A 134 -2.19 -9.30 6.69
CA GLU A 134 -0.75 -9.47 6.49
C GLU A 134 -0.02 -9.81 7.80
N SER A 135 -0.39 -9.17 8.91
CA SER A 135 0.16 -9.48 10.23
C SER A 135 -0.11 -10.93 10.63
N ASP A 136 -1.36 -11.39 10.49
CA ASP A 136 -1.76 -12.77 10.78
C ASP A 136 -0.99 -13.79 9.93
N LYS A 137 -0.75 -13.50 8.65
CA LYS A 137 0.06 -14.34 7.76
C LYS A 137 1.54 -14.34 8.18
N GLY A 138 2.06 -13.19 8.60
CA GLY A 138 3.41 -13.05 9.14
C GLY A 138 3.64 -13.95 10.36
N GLU A 139 2.72 -13.94 11.32
CA GLU A 139 2.78 -14.81 12.51
C GLU A 139 2.77 -16.30 12.15
N LYS A 140 1.92 -16.69 11.20
CA LYS A 140 1.87 -18.08 10.69
C LYS A 140 3.18 -18.47 10.01
N HIS A 141 3.79 -17.58 9.23
CA HIS A 141 5.10 -17.81 8.59
C HIS A 141 6.21 -17.97 9.63
N ILE A 142 6.27 -17.11 10.64
CA ILE A 142 7.25 -17.21 11.74
C ILE A 142 7.10 -18.57 12.44
N THR A 143 5.88 -18.97 12.78
CA THR A 143 5.61 -20.26 13.44
C THR A 143 6.04 -21.43 12.57
N LYS A 144 5.78 -21.38 11.26
CA LYS A 144 6.19 -22.43 10.32
C LYS A 144 7.71 -22.58 10.26
N ILE A 145 8.44 -21.47 10.19
CA ILE A 145 9.91 -21.47 10.20
C ILE A 145 10.45 -22.09 11.49
N LEU A 146 9.88 -21.74 12.65
CA LEU A 146 10.28 -22.32 13.94
C LEU A 146 10.09 -23.84 13.97
N ILE A 147 8.98 -24.33 13.42
CA ILE A 147 8.71 -25.77 13.30
C ILE A 147 9.76 -26.46 12.41
N GLU A 148 10.10 -25.85 11.26
CA GLU A 148 11.12 -26.41 10.35
C GLU A 148 12.52 -26.42 10.98
N ILE A 149 12.91 -25.35 11.68
CA ILE A 149 14.19 -25.29 12.41
C ILE A 149 14.25 -26.36 13.49
N LYS A 150 13.17 -26.54 14.27
CA LYS A 150 13.08 -27.58 15.30
C LYS A 150 13.24 -28.97 14.68
N LYS A 151 12.56 -29.23 13.57
CA LYS A 151 12.63 -30.52 12.86
C LYS A 151 14.04 -30.81 12.34
N ASN A 152 14.71 -29.83 11.73
CA ASN A 152 16.10 -30.00 11.31
C ASN A 152 17.02 -30.32 12.49
N THR A 153 16.83 -29.63 13.63
CA THR A 153 17.61 -29.88 14.86
C THR A 153 17.38 -31.31 15.38
N GLU A 154 16.13 -31.78 15.41
CA GLU A 154 15.79 -33.15 15.82
C GLU A 154 16.44 -34.21 14.93
N LEU A 155 16.43 -34.00 13.60
CA LEU A 155 17.09 -34.91 12.65
C LEU A 155 18.61 -34.98 12.88
N THR A 156 19.26 -33.83 13.13
CA THR A 156 20.69 -33.81 13.47
C THR A 156 20.99 -34.58 14.75
N LEU A 157 20.12 -34.47 15.77
CA LEU A 157 20.27 -35.22 17.01
C LEU A 157 20.04 -36.72 16.82
N GLN A 158 19.12 -37.13 15.95
CA GLN A 158 18.90 -38.55 15.64
C GLN A 158 20.12 -39.20 14.99
N ILE A 159 20.71 -38.53 13.98
CA ILE A 159 21.92 -39.03 13.31
C ILE A 159 23.06 -39.20 14.31
N LEU A 160 23.26 -38.22 15.21
CA LEU A 160 24.28 -38.32 16.25
C LEU A 160 24.09 -39.55 17.15
N ARG A 161 22.84 -39.85 17.55
CA ARG A 161 22.53 -41.03 18.36
C ARG A 161 22.72 -42.34 17.60
N GLU A 162 22.34 -42.40 16.33
CA GLU A 162 22.54 -43.61 15.51
C GLU A 162 24.04 -43.92 15.35
N LEU A 163 24.87 -42.90 15.10
CA LEU A 163 26.31 -43.07 15.01
C LEU A 163 26.94 -43.52 16.35
N GLU A 164 26.45 -43.02 17.48
CA GLU A 164 26.89 -43.45 18.81
C GLU A 164 26.48 -44.89 19.11
N ALA A 165 25.32 -45.33 18.62
CA ALA A 165 24.83 -46.70 18.78
C ALA A 165 25.53 -47.72 17.86
N GLU A 166 25.96 -47.33 16.65
CA GLU A 166 26.75 -48.19 15.76
C GLU A 166 28.23 -48.28 16.16
N GLY A 167 28.75 -47.28 16.89
CA GLY A 167 30.13 -47.22 17.38
C GLY A 167 30.39 -47.93 18.72
N ALA A 168 29.34 -48.47 19.36
CA ALA A 168 29.37 -49.16 20.66
C ALA A 168 29.14 -50.68 20.50
#